data_AF-A0A146KXV4-F1
#
_entry.id   AF-A0A146KXV4-F1
#
_cell.length_a   1.000
_cell.length_b   1.000
_cell.length_c   1.000
_cell.angle_alpha   90.00
_cell.angle_beta   90.00
_cell.angle_gamma   90.00
#
_symmetry.space_group_name_H-M   'P 1'
#
loop_
_entity.id
_entity.type
_entity.pdbx_description
1 polymer ?
#
loop_
_entity_poly.entity_id
_entity_poly.type
_entity_poly.pdbx_seq_one_letter_code
_entity_poly.pdbx_strand_id
1 'polypeptide(L)'
;SDSRSPLIIRPDNTYEVQIDGEKVESGDLESDWDLLPPKKIKDPEAKKPEDWDDRATIPDPDDTKPEDWDKPEHIADPDATKPDDWDDEMDGEWEPPQIDNPDYKGEWAPKQIDNPSYKGNWVHPEIENPEYSPDPDLYKRGEVCAVGLDLWQVKSGTIFDDILVTDDVDYAKSALSNLKSLQDKEKAMKEEQDKVEQEAAAADEKKEDNE
;
A
#
# COMPACT_ATOMS: atom_id res chain seq x y z
N SER A 1 -7.55 24.04 12.57
CA SER A 1 -8.81 23.30 12.38
C SER A 1 -9.28 22.98 13.77
N ASP A 2 -10.48 23.40 14.14
CA ASP A 2 -11.10 22.97 15.40
C ASP A 2 -11.92 21.73 15.08
N SER A 3 -11.56 20.59 15.68
CA SER A 3 -12.14 19.28 15.41
C SER A 3 -12.43 18.57 16.72
N ARG A 4 -13.66 18.09 16.89
CA ARG A 4 -14.09 17.36 18.09
C ARG A 4 -14.29 15.90 17.77
N SER A 5 -13.62 15.03 18.52
CA SER A 5 -13.55 13.60 18.21
C SER A 5 -13.96 12.74 19.39
N PRO A 6 -15.28 12.60 19.68
CA PRO A 6 -15.71 11.68 20.72
C PRO A 6 -15.51 10.23 20.27
N LEU A 7 -14.96 9.43 21.19
CA LEU A 7 -14.88 7.98 21.10
C LEU A 7 -15.88 7.38 22.09
N ILE A 8 -16.79 6.55 21.58
CA ILE A 8 -17.79 5.85 22.37
C ILE A 8 -17.45 4.37 22.33
N ILE A 9 -17.30 3.75 23.50
CA ILE A 9 -17.11 2.30 23.65
C ILE A 9 -18.30 1.76 24.43
N ARG A 10 -18.92 0.70 23.92
CA ARG A 10 -20.13 0.11 24.51
C ARG A 10 -19.85 -1.26 25.14
N PRO A 11 -20.71 -1.72 26.09
CA PRO A 11 -20.56 -3.03 26.74
C PRO A 11 -20.78 -4.25 25.83
N ASP A 12 -21.26 -4.04 24.61
CA ASP A 12 -21.46 -5.09 23.60
C ASP A 12 -20.22 -5.30 22.72
N ASN A 13 -19.05 -4.82 23.16
CA ASN A 13 -17.80 -4.79 22.39
C ASN A 13 -17.87 -3.98 21.10
N THR A 14 -18.82 -3.05 20.96
CA THR A 14 -18.86 -2.13 19.82
C THR A 14 -18.22 -0.78 20.15
N TYR A 15 -17.73 -0.11 19.13
CA TYR A 15 -17.23 1.26 19.24
C TYR A 15 -17.84 2.16 18.17
N GLU A 16 -17.79 3.46 18.45
CA GLU A 16 -18.19 4.50 17.52
C GLU A 16 -17.25 5.69 17.66
N VAL A 17 -16.66 6.12 16.56
CA VAL A 17 -15.87 7.35 16.47
C VAL A 17 -16.69 8.37 15.70
N GLN A 18 -16.81 9.57 16.26
CA GLN A 18 -17.43 10.70 15.56
C GLN A 18 -16.38 11.80 15.37
N ILE A 19 -16.55 12.59 14.32
CA ILE A 19 -15.80 13.84 14.12
C ILE A 19 -16.84 14.94 13.88
N ASP A 20 -16.79 16.00 14.68
CA ASP A 20 -17.70 17.15 14.62
C ASP A 20 -19.21 16.78 14.71
N GLY A 21 -19.49 15.67 15.40
CA GLY A 21 -20.84 15.13 15.60
C GLY A 21 -21.34 14.24 14.45
N GLU A 22 -20.52 14.04 13.42
CA GLU A 22 -20.80 13.05 12.37
C GLU A 22 -20.10 11.73 12.70
N LYS A 23 -20.84 10.63 12.57
CA LYS A 23 -20.30 9.29 12.74
C LYS A 23 -19.37 8.96 11.57
N VAL A 24 -18.07 8.84 11.85
CA VAL A 24 -17.06 8.54 10.83
C VAL A 24 -16.71 7.06 10.79
N GLU A 25 -16.72 6.39 11.94
CA GLU A 25 -16.30 5.00 12.05
C GLU A 25 -17.14 4.27 13.10
N SER A 26 -17.43 3.00 12.85
CA SER A 26 -17.97 2.09 13.86
C SER A 26 -17.81 0.66 13.46
N GLY A 27 -17.64 -0.19 14.46
CA GLY A 27 -17.72 -1.62 14.28
C GLY A 27 -17.50 -2.35 15.60
N ASP A 28 -16.89 -3.51 15.51
CA ASP A 28 -16.69 -4.43 16.62
C ASP A 28 -15.22 -4.39 17.04
N LEU A 29 -14.96 -4.25 18.34
CA LEU A 29 -13.61 -4.27 18.90
C LEU A 29 -12.83 -5.53 18.51
N GLU A 30 -13.53 -6.65 18.35
CA GLU A 30 -12.95 -7.93 17.99
C GLU A 30 -12.58 -8.04 16.50
N SER A 31 -13.37 -7.42 15.62
CA SER A 31 -13.19 -7.52 14.17
C SER A 31 -12.20 -6.48 13.65
N ASP A 32 -12.23 -5.27 14.23
CA ASP A 32 -11.49 -4.12 13.74
C ASP A 32 -10.12 -3.95 14.41
N TRP A 33 -9.84 -4.70 15.51
CA TRP A 33 -8.52 -4.75 16.14
C TRP A 33 -8.04 -6.19 16.38
N ASP A 34 -6.71 -6.36 16.29
CA ASP A 34 -6.00 -7.59 16.61
C ASP A 34 -5.85 -7.78 18.14
N LEU A 35 -6.98 -7.84 18.86
CA LEU A 35 -7.00 -8.06 20.32
C LEU A 35 -6.95 -9.55 20.68
N LEU A 36 -7.53 -10.40 19.83
CA LEU A 36 -7.60 -11.84 20.00
C LEU A 36 -6.77 -12.55 18.92
N PRO A 37 -6.36 -13.81 19.16
CA PRO A 37 -5.79 -14.65 18.12
C PRO A 37 -6.74 -14.72 16.90
N PRO A 38 -6.20 -14.85 15.67
CA PRO A 38 -7.02 -14.86 14.47
C PRO A 38 -8.00 -16.04 14.52
N LYS A 39 -9.24 -15.83 14.05
CA LYS A 39 -10.29 -16.88 14.03
C LYS A 39 -9.89 -18.08 13.19
N LYS A 40 -9.10 -17.85 12.14
CA LYS A 40 -8.61 -18.87 11.23
C LYS A 40 -7.10 -18.83 11.10
N ILE A 41 -6.48 -20.00 11.12
CA ILE A 41 -5.06 -20.19 10.86
C ILE A 41 -4.86 -21.09 9.66
N LYS A 42 -3.73 -20.95 8.97
CA LYS A 42 -3.32 -21.91 7.95
C LYS A 42 -3.04 -23.24 8.62
N ASP A 43 -3.64 -24.30 8.11
CA ASP A 43 -3.46 -25.67 8.62
C ASP A 43 -1.97 -26.09 8.65
N PRO A 44 -1.33 -26.20 9.83
CA PRO A 44 0.09 -26.55 9.88
C PRO A 44 0.39 -27.95 9.30
N GLU A 45 -0.61 -28.82 9.16
CA GLU A 45 -0.47 -30.16 8.58
C GLU A 45 -0.69 -30.20 7.07
N ALA A 46 -1.39 -29.21 6.50
CA ALA A 46 -1.65 -29.17 5.07
C ALA A 46 -0.40 -28.78 4.29
N LYS A 47 0.03 -29.67 3.40
CA LYS A 47 1.09 -29.40 2.43
C LYS A 47 0.52 -29.48 1.03
N LYS A 48 1.10 -28.71 0.12
CA LYS A 48 0.80 -28.82 -1.29
C LYS A 48 1.02 -30.29 -1.72
N PRO A 49 0.01 -30.98 -2.28
CA PRO A 49 0.19 -32.32 -2.79
C PRO A 49 1.24 -32.34 -3.90
N GLU A 50 2.09 -33.37 -3.94
CA GLU A 50 3.10 -33.51 -5.01
C GLU A 50 2.46 -33.67 -6.40
N ASP A 51 1.22 -34.17 -6.45
CA ASP A 51 0.39 -34.31 -7.67
C ASP A 51 -0.37 -33.03 -8.06
N TRP A 52 -0.10 -31.90 -7.39
CA TRP A 52 -0.79 -30.63 -7.66
C TRP A 52 0.04 -29.75 -8.61
N ASP A 53 -0.36 -29.70 -9.88
CA ASP A 53 0.26 -28.82 -10.86
C ASP A 53 -0.40 -27.43 -10.86
N ASP A 54 0.36 -26.43 -10.41
CA ASP A 54 -0.03 -25.00 -10.41
C ASP A 54 0.34 -24.31 -11.73
N ARG A 55 0.99 -25.02 -12.67
CA ARG A 55 1.42 -24.42 -13.94
C ARG A 55 0.24 -24.43 -14.89
N ALA A 56 -0.31 -23.25 -15.17
CA ALA A 56 -1.36 -23.07 -16.17
C ALA A 56 -0.89 -23.49 -17.57
N THR A 57 0.38 -23.26 -17.88
CA THR A 57 1.00 -23.67 -19.14
C THR A 57 2.23 -24.56 -18.92
N ILE A 58 2.40 -25.55 -19.79
CA ILE A 58 3.58 -26.41 -19.85
C ILE A 58 4.25 -26.26 -21.22
N PRO A 59 5.59 -26.45 -21.31
CA PRO A 59 6.26 -26.50 -22.60
C PRO A 59 5.70 -27.68 -23.42
N ASP A 60 5.39 -27.41 -24.68
CA ASP A 60 4.91 -28.39 -25.63
C ASP A 60 5.98 -29.49 -25.81
N PRO A 61 5.71 -30.74 -25.42
CA PRO A 61 6.67 -31.83 -25.57
C PRO A 61 6.91 -32.21 -27.04
N ASP A 62 6.02 -31.82 -27.95
CA ASP A 62 6.11 -32.09 -29.39
C ASP A 62 6.76 -30.93 -30.17
N ASP A 63 6.93 -29.76 -29.56
CA ASP A 63 7.66 -28.63 -30.16
C ASP A 63 9.16 -28.85 -29.93
N THR A 64 9.86 -29.32 -30.97
CA THR A 64 11.32 -29.51 -30.94
C THR A 64 12.02 -28.33 -31.58
N LYS A 65 13.20 -27.95 -31.05
CA LYS A 65 14.06 -26.91 -31.63
C LYS A 65 14.29 -27.20 -33.12
N PRO A 66 13.87 -26.31 -34.04
CA PRO A 66 14.18 -26.45 -35.45
C PRO A 66 15.70 -26.40 -35.67
N GLU A 67 16.24 -27.24 -36.55
CA GLU A 67 17.68 -27.28 -36.86
C GLU A 67 18.20 -25.92 -37.39
N ASP A 68 17.35 -25.10 -37.99
CA ASP A 68 17.67 -23.75 -38.52
C ASP A 68 17.60 -22.62 -37.47
N TRP A 69 17.42 -22.96 -36.18
CA TRP A 69 17.32 -21.97 -35.10
C TRP A 69 18.67 -21.66 -34.44
N ASP A 70 19.58 -22.64 -34.39
CA ASP A 70 20.91 -22.49 -33.77
C ASP A 70 21.89 -21.84 -34.76
N LYS A 71 21.64 -20.57 -35.05
CA LYS A 71 22.53 -19.75 -35.88
C LYS A 71 23.47 -18.97 -34.96
N PRO A 72 24.73 -18.72 -35.37
CA PRO A 72 25.66 -17.91 -34.58
C PRO A 72 25.15 -16.47 -34.51
N GLU A 73 25.33 -15.84 -33.34
CA GLU A 73 24.94 -14.44 -33.06
C GLU A 73 25.70 -13.47 -33.97
N HIS A 74 26.95 -13.79 -34.29
CA HIS A 74 27.78 -13.02 -35.21
C HIS A 74 28.25 -13.86 -36.40
N ILE A 75 28.10 -13.31 -37.60
CA ILE A 75 28.62 -13.87 -38.85
C ILE A 75 29.69 -12.92 -39.42
N ALA A 76 30.66 -13.46 -40.16
CA ALA A 76 31.60 -12.63 -40.90
C ALA A 76 30.85 -11.81 -41.95
N ASP A 77 31.14 -10.51 -42.04
CA ASP A 77 30.53 -9.62 -43.03
C ASP A 77 30.91 -10.08 -44.46
N PRO A 78 29.95 -10.56 -45.27
CA PRO A 78 30.22 -11.02 -46.62
C PRO A 78 30.55 -9.88 -47.59
N ASP A 79 30.24 -8.63 -47.24
CA ASP A 79 30.51 -7.43 -48.03
C ASP A 79 31.83 -6.74 -47.62
N ALA A 80 32.45 -7.19 -46.52
CA ALA A 80 33.76 -6.68 -46.12
C ALA A 80 34.84 -7.25 -47.05
N THR A 81 35.52 -6.35 -47.75
CA THR A 81 36.71 -6.67 -48.53
C THR A 81 37.95 -6.18 -47.80
N LYS A 82 39.03 -6.97 -47.88
CA LYS A 82 40.33 -6.60 -47.34
C LYS A 82 40.75 -5.20 -47.83
N PRO A 83 41.10 -4.26 -46.94
CA PRO A 83 41.58 -2.94 -47.33
C PRO A 83 42.86 -3.03 -48.17
N ASP A 84 43.00 -2.16 -49.18
CA ASP A 84 44.17 -2.13 -50.07
C ASP A 84 45.49 -1.81 -49.34
N ASP A 85 45.43 -1.24 -48.14
CA ASP A 85 46.58 -0.84 -47.30
C ASP A 85 46.95 -1.89 -46.23
N TRP A 86 46.38 -3.11 -46.29
CA TRP A 86 46.64 -4.19 -45.32
C TRP A 86 47.80 -5.10 -45.75
N ASP A 87 48.81 -5.24 -44.88
CA ASP A 87 50.00 -6.08 -45.09
C ASP A 87 49.96 -7.36 -44.24
N ASP A 88 49.72 -8.52 -44.86
CA ASP A 88 49.59 -9.80 -44.13
C ASP A 88 50.89 -10.25 -43.45
N GLU A 89 52.06 -9.75 -43.89
CA GLU A 89 53.37 -10.16 -43.36
C GLU A 89 53.73 -9.39 -42.07
N MET A 90 53.16 -8.20 -41.89
CA MET A 90 53.39 -7.33 -40.72
C MET A 90 52.20 -7.31 -39.75
N ASP A 91 50.96 -7.35 -40.26
CA ASP A 91 49.72 -7.22 -39.46
C ASP A 91 48.97 -8.55 -39.25
N GLY A 92 49.35 -9.61 -39.97
CA GLY A 92 48.75 -10.95 -39.91
C GLY A 92 47.62 -11.20 -40.91
N GLU A 93 47.07 -12.42 -40.93
CA GLU A 93 45.97 -12.79 -41.85
C GLU A 93 44.71 -11.97 -41.53
N TRP A 94 44.22 -11.23 -42.53
CA TRP A 94 43.05 -10.37 -42.36
C TRP A 94 41.78 -11.20 -42.10
N GLU A 95 41.08 -10.92 -41.00
CA GLU A 95 39.77 -11.49 -40.69
C GLU A 95 38.67 -10.44 -40.90
N PRO A 96 37.57 -10.78 -41.61
CA PRO A 96 36.46 -9.86 -41.84
C PRO A 96 35.78 -9.48 -40.51
N PRO A 97 35.27 -8.23 -40.38
CA PRO A 97 34.51 -7.83 -39.21
C PRO A 97 33.27 -8.71 -39.03
N GLN A 98 33.00 -9.04 -37.77
CA GLN A 98 31.81 -9.79 -37.39
C GLN A 98 30.60 -8.85 -37.32
N ILE A 99 29.54 -9.18 -38.06
CA ILE A 99 28.25 -8.47 -38.04
C ILE A 99 27.20 -9.31 -37.33
N ASP A 100 26.20 -8.64 -36.75
CA ASP A 100 25.06 -9.30 -36.14
C ASP A 100 24.27 -10.08 -37.21
N ASN A 101 24.07 -11.37 -36.94
CA ASN A 101 23.39 -12.23 -37.88
C ASN A 101 21.88 -11.90 -37.90
N PRO A 102 21.32 -11.43 -39.04
CA PRO A 102 19.89 -11.12 -39.12
C PRO A 102 18.99 -12.35 -38.96
N ASP A 103 19.54 -13.56 -39.14
CA ASP A 103 18.83 -14.81 -38.92
C ASP A 103 18.98 -15.36 -37.49
N TYR A 104 19.71 -14.68 -36.58
CA TYR A 104 19.80 -15.08 -35.18
C TYR A 104 18.46 -14.87 -34.48
N LYS A 105 17.80 -15.97 -34.09
CA LYS A 105 16.47 -15.96 -33.47
C LYS A 105 16.51 -16.03 -31.93
N GLY A 106 17.70 -15.93 -31.32
CA GLY A 106 17.89 -16.01 -29.86
C GLY A 106 17.80 -17.43 -29.30
N GLU A 107 17.81 -17.55 -27.96
CA GLU A 107 17.62 -18.84 -27.28
C GLU A 107 16.22 -19.39 -27.57
N TRP A 108 16.16 -20.59 -28.15
CA TRP A 108 14.88 -21.25 -28.45
C TRP A 108 14.16 -21.62 -27.15
N ALA A 109 12.88 -21.24 -27.05
CA ALA A 109 11.98 -21.70 -26.01
C ALA A 109 10.79 -22.43 -26.66
N PRO A 110 10.39 -23.61 -26.15
CA PRO A 110 9.24 -24.35 -26.66
C PRO A 110 7.95 -23.54 -26.50
N LYS A 111 7.00 -23.74 -27.41
CA LYS A 111 5.64 -23.20 -27.27
C LYS A 111 5.01 -23.65 -25.95
N GLN A 112 4.23 -22.76 -25.34
CA GLN A 112 3.50 -23.06 -24.13
C GLN A 112 2.09 -23.54 -24.48
N ILE A 113 1.72 -24.74 -24.03
CA ILE A 113 0.37 -25.31 -24.17
C ILE A 113 -0.35 -25.28 -22.83
N ASP A 114 -1.69 -25.19 -22.87
CA ASP A 114 -2.52 -25.30 -21.67
C ASP A 114 -2.31 -26.65 -21.01
N ASN A 115 -1.99 -26.64 -19.72
CA ASN A 115 -1.72 -27.86 -18.97
C ASN A 115 -3.04 -28.57 -18.62
N PRO A 116 -3.32 -29.77 -19.15
CA PRO A 116 -4.55 -30.50 -18.84
C PRO A 116 -4.62 -30.97 -17.37
N SER A 117 -3.47 -31.01 -16.68
CA SER A 117 -3.35 -31.37 -15.27
C SER A 117 -3.36 -30.17 -14.33
N TYR A 118 -3.60 -28.95 -14.85
CA TYR A 118 -3.68 -27.74 -14.05
C TYR A 118 -4.86 -27.82 -13.09
N LYS A 119 -4.59 -27.86 -11.78
CA LYS A 119 -5.62 -27.93 -10.73
C LYS A 119 -5.97 -26.55 -10.15
N GLY A 120 -5.37 -25.48 -10.68
CA GLY A 120 -5.47 -24.13 -10.12
C GLY A 120 -4.31 -23.82 -9.18
N ASN A 121 -4.11 -22.56 -8.80
CA ASN A 121 -3.17 -22.22 -7.73
C ASN A 121 -3.60 -22.90 -6.42
N TRP A 122 -2.72 -23.71 -5.84
CA TRP A 122 -2.97 -24.31 -4.54
C TRP A 122 -3.16 -23.23 -3.46
N VAL A 123 -4.36 -23.21 -2.88
CA VAL A 123 -4.68 -22.35 -1.73
C VAL A 123 -4.55 -23.17 -0.47
N HIS A 124 -3.70 -22.71 0.43
CA HIS A 124 -3.51 -23.34 1.72
C HIS A 124 -4.83 -23.36 2.52
N PRO A 125 -5.33 -24.53 2.97
CA PRO A 125 -6.59 -24.57 3.71
C PRO A 125 -6.49 -23.80 5.03
N GLU A 126 -7.57 -23.09 5.35
CA GLU A 126 -7.74 -22.35 6.60
C GLU A 126 -8.58 -23.19 7.57
N ILE A 127 -8.04 -23.45 8.76
CA ILE A 127 -8.73 -24.17 9.85
C ILE A 127 -9.10 -23.19 10.95
N GLU A 128 -10.12 -23.55 11.74
CA GLU A 128 -10.48 -22.81 12.96
C GLU A 128 -9.30 -22.84 13.94
N ASN A 129 -8.96 -21.68 14.49
CA ASN A 129 -7.87 -21.58 15.44
C ASN A 129 -8.29 -22.14 16.81
N PRO A 130 -7.67 -23.22 17.32
CA PRO A 130 -8.02 -23.76 18.63
C PRO A 130 -7.69 -22.80 19.79
N GLU A 131 -6.80 -21.83 19.57
CA GLU A 131 -6.44 -20.79 20.55
C GLU A 131 -7.39 -19.58 20.50
N TYR A 132 -8.30 -19.50 19.52
CA TYR A 132 -9.31 -18.45 19.47
C TYR A 132 -10.45 -18.78 20.44
N SER A 133 -10.70 -17.87 21.37
CA SER A 133 -11.89 -17.88 22.22
C SER A 133 -12.51 -16.49 22.19
N PRO A 134 -13.83 -16.36 21.93
CA PRO A 134 -14.51 -15.07 22.01
C PRO A 134 -14.47 -14.55 23.46
N ASP A 135 -14.16 -13.27 23.60
CA ASP A 135 -14.11 -12.59 24.90
C ASP A 135 -15.18 -11.48 24.96
N PRO A 136 -16.23 -11.64 25.79
CA PRO A 136 -17.29 -10.63 25.94
C PRO A 136 -16.85 -9.40 26.74
N ASP A 137 -15.71 -9.43 27.43
CA ASP A 137 -15.21 -8.36 28.29
C ASP A 137 -14.09 -7.54 27.62
N LEU A 138 -13.91 -7.62 26.28
CA LEU A 138 -12.87 -6.86 25.56
C LEU A 138 -12.96 -5.34 25.78
N TYR A 139 -14.18 -4.81 25.86
CA TYR A 139 -14.44 -3.39 26.14
C TYR A 139 -13.99 -2.97 27.54
N LYS A 140 -13.93 -3.93 28.48
CA LYS A 140 -13.74 -3.67 29.89
C LYS A 140 -12.27 -3.41 30.17
N ARG A 141 -11.99 -2.20 30.64
CA ARG A 141 -10.67 -1.81 31.15
C ARG A 141 -10.73 -1.71 32.67
N GLY A 142 -9.57 -1.78 33.31
CA GLY A 142 -9.43 -1.46 34.74
C GLY A 142 -9.77 0.01 35.02
N GLU A 143 -9.56 0.43 36.26
CA GLU A 143 -9.80 1.81 36.66
C GLU A 143 -8.92 2.79 35.86
N VAL A 144 -9.55 3.78 35.22
CA VAL A 144 -8.88 4.85 34.49
C VAL A 144 -8.70 6.03 35.44
N CYS A 145 -7.50 6.22 35.96
CA CYS A 145 -7.21 7.27 36.96
C CYS A 145 -6.50 8.50 36.39
N ALA A 146 -5.97 8.42 35.17
CA ALA A 146 -5.19 9.49 34.57
C ALA A 146 -5.46 9.58 33.07
N VAL A 147 -5.44 10.81 32.55
CA VAL A 147 -5.42 11.12 31.12
C VAL A 147 -4.08 11.75 30.82
N GLY A 148 -3.32 11.15 29.92
CA GLY A 148 -2.02 11.64 29.48
C GLY A 148 -2.07 12.10 28.02
N LEU A 149 -1.44 13.23 27.72
CA LEU A 149 -1.21 13.70 26.37
C LEU A 149 0.30 13.63 26.09
N ASP A 150 0.72 12.57 25.40
CA ASP A 150 2.11 12.38 24.96
C ASP A 150 2.17 12.44 23.44
N LEU A 151 2.82 13.49 22.91
CA LEU A 151 2.72 13.89 21.51
C LEU A 151 4.07 14.43 21.01
N TRP A 152 4.39 14.14 19.75
CA TRP A 152 5.49 14.78 19.03
C TRP A 152 4.95 15.85 18.08
N GLN A 153 5.51 17.07 18.12
CA GLN A 153 5.10 18.17 17.25
C GLN A 153 6.32 18.83 16.58
N VAL A 154 6.23 19.04 15.26
CA VAL A 154 7.25 19.79 14.49
C VAL A 154 6.98 21.29 14.57
N LYS A 155 5.73 21.70 14.36
CA LYS A 155 5.26 23.09 14.52
C LYS A 155 4.29 23.14 15.70
N SER A 156 4.64 23.93 16.72
CA SER A 156 3.77 24.17 17.86
C SER A 156 2.55 25.00 17.49
N GLY A 157 1.50 24.94 18.31
CA GLY A 157 0.28 25.76 18.16
C GLY A 157 -1.03 24.99 18.30
N THR A 158 -0.97 23.68 18.53
CA THR A 158 -2.16 22.88 18.87
C THR A 158 -2.63 23.22 20.28
N ILE A 159 -3.93 23.43 20.43
CA ILE A 159 -4.59 23.65 21.72
C ILE A 159 -5.55 22.48 21.91
N PHE A 160 -5.47 21.82 23.07
CA PHE A 160 -6.45 20.83 23.50
C PHE A 160 -7.31 21.49 24.58
N ASP A 161 -8.62 21.51 24.37
CA ASP A 161 -9.59 22.03 25.33
C ASP A 161 -10.79 21.07 25.42
N ASP A 162 -11.64 21.25 26.43
CA ASP A 162 -12.91 20.54 26.61
C ASP A 162 -12.80 19.00 26.64
N ILE A 163 -11.76 18.46 27.30
CA ILE A 163 -11.60 17.01 27.50
C ILE A 163 -12.71 16.49 28.43
N LEU A 164 -13.63 15.69 27.89
CA LEU A 164 -14.73 15.08 28.63
C LEU A 164 -14.61 13.55 28.65
N VAL A 165 -14.69 12.97 29.85
CA VAL A 165 -14.79 11.52 30.07
C VAL A 165 -16.06 11.26 30.87
N THR A 166 -16.97 10.46 30.33
CA THR A 166 -18.29 10.17 30.93
C THR A 166 -18.78 8.79 30.50
N ASP A 167 -19.68 8.21 31.28
CA ASP A 167 -20.40 6.96 30.97
C ASP A 167 -21.76 7.20 30.28
N ASP A 168 -22.22 8.46 30.24
CA ASP A 168 -23.48 8.87 29.62
C ASP A 168 -23.26 9.47 28.22
N VAL A 169 -23.76 8.77 27.20
CA VAL A 169 -23.69 9.17 25.79
C VAL A 169 -24.56 10.39 25.49
N ASP A 170 -25.71 10.54 26.13
CA ASP A 170 -26.61 11.67 25.91
C ASP A 170 -26.04 12.94 26.53
N TYR A 171 -25.40 12.81 27.71
CA TYR A 171 -24.64 13.89 28.31
C TYR A 171 -23.49 14.35 27.39
N ALA A 172 -22.69 13.42 26.88
CA ALA A 172 -21.60 13.74 25.94
C ALA A 172 -22.10 14.46 24.67
N LYS A 173 -23.21 14.00 24.08
CA LYS A 173 -23.84 14.65 22.92
C LYS A 173 -24.34 16.05 23.25
N SER A 174 -24.94 16.25 24.42
CA SER A 174 -25.41 17.57 24.85
C SER A 174 -24.25 18.54 25.04
N ALA A 175 -23.14 18.10 25.64
CA ALA A 175 -21.93 18.90 25.78
C ALA A 175 -21.35 19.28 24.41
N LEU A 176 -21.26 18.32 23.49
CA LEU A 176 -20.82 18.57 22.11
C LEU A 176 -21.70 19.61 21.40
N SER A 177 -23.02 19.51 21.56
CA SER A 177 -23.95 20.45 20.93
C SER A 177 -23.81 21.89 21.43
N ASN A 178 -23.49 22.07 22.72
CA ASN A 178 -23.26 23.40 23.31
C ASN A 178 -22.00 24.04 22.73
N LEU A 179 -20.95 23.24 22.53
CA LEU A 179 -19.67 23.69 21.98
C LEU A 179 -19.72 24.02 20.49
N LYS A 180 -20.63 23.41 19.73
CA LYS A 180 -20.81 23.72 18.30
C LYS A 180 -21.07 25.20 18.04
N SER A 181 -21.81 25.86 18.95
CA SER A 181 -22.05 27.31 18.87
C SER A 181 -20.80 28.17 19.08
N LEU A 182 -19.79 27.66 19.80
CA LEU A 182 -18.49 28.29 19.96
C LEU A 182 -17.64 28.07 18.70
N GLN A 183 -17.65 26.86 18.15
CA GLN A 183 -16.96 26.52 16.90
C GLN A 183 -17.36 27.45 15.75
N ASP A 184 -18.66 27.71 15.58
CA ASP A 184 -19.15 28.62 14.53
C ASP A 184 -18.64 30.05 14.73
N LYS A 185 -18.54 30.52 15.99
CA LYS A 185 -18.00 31.85 16.31
C LYS A 185 -16.50 31.93 16.10
N GLU A 186 -15.75 30.90 16.50
CA GLU A 186 -14.31 30.82 16.28
C GLU A 186 -13.99 30.78 14.79
N LYS A 187 -14.74 30.00 14.01
CA LYS A 187 -14.62 29.96 12.56
C LYS A 187 -14.88 31.33 11.94
N ALA A 188 -15.95 32.02 12.34
CA ALA A 188 -16.27 33.36 11.84
C ALA A 188 -15.18 34.39 12.19
N MET A 189 -14.67 34.37 13.43
CA MET A 189 -13.56 35.26 13.83
C MET A 189 -12.29 34.97 13.04
N LYS A 190 -11.99 33.70 12.80
CA LYS A 190 -10.85 33.30 11.98
C LYS A 190 -11.00 33.75 10.54
N GLU A 191 -12.16 33.56 9.92
CA GLU A 191 -12.40 34.00 8.54
C GLU A 191 -12.23 35.52 8.38
N GLU A 192 -12.70 36.30 9.37
CA GLU A 192 -12.49 37.76 9.38
C GLU A 192 -11.01 38.12 9.54
N GLN A 193 -10.29 37.43 10.44
CA GLN A 193 -8.87 37.65 10.66
C GLN A 193 -8.03 37.28 9.42
N ASP A 194 -8.30 36.12 8.82
CA ASP A 194 -7.62 35.64 7.60
C ASP A 194 -7.84 36.64 6.45
N LYS A 195 -9.04 37.22 6.33
CA LYS A 195 -9.34 38.25 5.33
C LYS A 195 -8.55 39.54 5.57
N VAL A 196 -8.49 40.02 6.82
CA VAL A 196 -7.70 41.21 7.17
C VAL A 196 -6.21 40.98 6.90
N GLU A 197 -5.70 39.79 7.22
CA GLU A 197 -4.30 39.43 6.97
C GLU A 197 -3.99 39.34 5.47
N GLN A 198 -4.89 38.77 4.66
CA GLN A 198 -4.77 38.75 3.20
C GLN A 198 -4.80 40.15 2.60
N GLU A 199 -5.69 41.02 3.05
CA GLU A 199 -5.75 42.41 2.59
C GLU A 199 -4.49 43.19 2.97
N ALA A 200 -3.94 42.95 4.17
CA ALA A 200 -2.69 43.55 4.62
C ALA A 200 -1.48 43.05 3.79
N ALA A 201 -1.37 41.74 3.57
CA ALA A 201 -0.31 41.15 2.75
C ALA A 201 -0.36 41.66 1.30
N ALA A 202 -1.56 41.72 0.70
CA ALA A 202 -1.74 42.25 -0.65
C ALA A 202 -1.45 43.77 -0.75
N ALA A 203 -1.58 44.51 0.35
CA ALA A 203 -1.21 45.92 0.41
C ALA A 203 0.31 46.13 0.58
N ASP A 204 1.01 45.19 1.21
CA ASP A 204 2.47 45.19 1.35
C ASP A 204 3.16 44.82 0.03
N GLU A 205 2.71 43.75 -0.64
CA GLU A 205 3.23 43.36 -1.97
C GLU A 205 3.09 44.49 -3.00
N LYS A 206 1.96 45.21 -2.99
CA LYS A 206 1.77 46.37 -3.89
C LYS A 206 2.67 47.57 -3.58
N LYS A 207 3.23 47.65 -2.37
CA LYS A 207 4.22 48.68 -2.01
C LYS A 207 5.61 48.25 -2.45
N GLU A 208 5.98 46.99 -2.23
CA GLU A 208 7.26 46.43 -2.71
C GLU A 208 7.36 46.44 -4.24
N ASP A 209 6.28 46.21 -4.99
CA ASP A 209 6.27 46.29 -6.46
C ASP A 209 6.36 47.73 -7.02
N ASN A 210 6.12 48.75 -6.18
CA ASN A 210 6.16 50.17 -6.57
C ASN A 210 7.43 50.90 -6.11
N GLU A 211 8.39 50.18 -5.50
CA GLU A 211 9.68 50.70 -5.02
C GLU A 211 10.85 50.18 -5.87
#